data_AF-A0A2A8HAY8-F1
#
_entry.id   AF-A0A2A8HAY8-F1
#
_cell.length_a   1.000
_cell.length_b   1.000
_cell.length_c   1.000
_cell.angle_alpha   90.00
_cell.angle_beta   90.00
_cell.angle_gamma   90.00
#
_symmetry.space_group_name_H-M   'P 1'
#
loop_
_entity.id
_entity.type
_entity.pdbx_description
1 polymer ?
#
loop_
_entity_poly.entity_id
_entity_poly.type
_entity_poly.pdbx_seq_one_letter_code
_entity_poly.pdbx_strand_id
1 'polypeptide(L)'
;MDRIDVLMKTFIATFGGFCGYFLGGWDTTLKVLVIMAAIDYITGVLAAGYHGELKSKVGFKGIAKKVVLFLLVGVATQLDTALGSNSAIREATIFFFIGNELLSLLENAGRMGIPLPSVLTNAVEILGGKQKQEDKKGDVQ
;
A
#
# COMPACT_ATOMS: atom_id res chain seq x y z
N MET A 1 34.08 6.49 -12.29
CA MET A 1 33.02 5.52 -11.94
C MET A 1 33.01 5.32 -10.42
N ASP A 2 34.17 5.15 -9.79
CA ASP A 2 34.33 5.00 -8.33
C ASP A 2 33.58 6.01 -7.45
N ARG A 3 33.58 7.31 -7.80
CA ARG A 3 32.83 8.32 -7.01
C ARG A 3 31.31 8.18 -7.11
N ILE A 4 30.78 7.80 -8.27
CA ILE A 4 29.34 7.61 -8.45
C ILE A 4 28.88 6.36 -7.68
N ASP A 5 29.67 5.30 -7.70
CA ASP A 5 29.37 4.07 -6.95
C ASP A 5 29.36 4.32 -5.45
N VAL A 6 30.31 5.10 -4.94
CA VAL A 6 30.34 5.51 -3.53
C VAL A 6 29.11 6.36 -3.18
N LEU A 7 28.80 7.38 -3.98
CA LEU A 7 27.62 8.23 -3.75
C LEU A 7 26.31 7.42 -3.75
N MET A 8 26.17 6.48 -4.69
CA MET A 8 24.99 5.61 -4.77
C MET A 8 24.88 4.70 -3.55
N LYS A 9 25.97 4.05 -3.13
CA LYS A 9 25.98 3.19 -1.94
C LYS A 9 25.67 3.97 -0.67
N THR A 10 26.26 5.15 -0.51
CA THR A 10 25.98 6.05 0.62
C THR A 10 24.51 6.45 0.63
N PHE A 11 23.95 6.86 -0.52
CA PHE A 11 22.55 7.21 -0.62
C PHE A 11 21.63 6.05 -0.23
N ILE A 12 21.86 4.85 -0.78
CA ILE A 12 21.05 3.65 -0.45
C ILE A 12 21.15 3.31 1.03
N ALA A 13 22.35 3.35 1.62
CA ALA A 13 22.55 3.04 3.03
C ALA A 13 21.87 4.06 3.94
N THR A 14 22.05 5.36 3.68
CA THR A 14 21.44 6.42 4.49
C THR A 14 19.92 6.45 4.33
N PHE A 15 19.42 6.33 3.11
CA PHE A 15 17.98 6.31 2.84
C PHE A 15 17.32 5.05 3.40
N GLY A 16 17.91 3.87 3.20
CA GLY A 16 17.42 2.62 3.75
C GLY A 16 17.44 2.62 5.28
N GLY A 17 18.51 3.15 5.89
CA GLY A 17 18.59 3.36 7.34
C GLY A 17 17.51 4.29 7.86
N PHE A 18 17.27 5.41 7.16
CA PHE A 18 16.19 6.34 7.49
C PHE A 18 14.80 5.68 7.38
N CYS A 19 14.52 4.96 6.28
CA CYS A 19 13.25 4.25 6.11
C CYS A 19 13.03 3.19 7.19
N GLY A 20 14.08 2.42 7.52
CA GLY A 20 14.01 1.43 8.60
C GLY A 20 13.70 2.06 9.94
N TYR A 21 14.32 3.20 10.27
CA TYR A 21 14.01 3.97 11.47
C TYR A 21 12.58 4.53 11.44
N PHE A 22 12.21 5.22 10.35
CA PHE A 22 10.94 5.94 10.22
C PHE A 22 9.73 5.00 10.27
N LEU A 23 9.85 3.81 9.67
CA LEU A 23 8.79 2.78 9.65
C LEU A 23 8.80 1.87 10.89
N GLY A 24 9.71 2.09 11.85
CA GLY A 24 9.71 1.35 13.12
C GLY A 24 10.37 -0.04 13.07
N GLY A 25 11.27 -0.25 12.12
CA GLY A 25 12.03 -1.49 11.94
C GLY A 25 11.67 -2.24 10.65
N TRP A 26 12.27 -3.43 10.47
CA TRP A 26 12.01 -4.34 9.35
C TRP A 26 11.52 -5.71 9.84
N ASP A 27 10.43 -5.69 10.58
CA ASP A 27 9.80 -6.87 11.16
C ASP A 27 8.84 -7.58 10.19
N THR A 28 8.26 -8.70 10.64
CA THR A 28 7.38 -9.54 9.83
C THR A 28 6.11 -8.82 9.37
N THR A 29 5.49 -7.98 10.22
CA THR A 29 4.23 -7.30 9.88
C THR A 29 4.45 -6.29 8.76
N LEU A 30 5.53 -5.50 8.82
CA LEU A 30 5.89 -4.57 7.75
C LEU A 30 6.24 -5.30 6.46
N LYS A 31 6.99 -6.41 6.52
CA LYS A 31 7.31 -7.25 5.34
C LYS A 31 6.05 -7.75 4.65
N VAL A 32 5.07 -8.23 5.41
CA VAL A 32 3.78 -8.69 4.85
C VAL A 32 3.10 -7.55 4.12
N LEU A 33 3.02 -6.35 4.71
CA LEU A 33 2.41 -5.20 4.06
C LEU A 33 3.13 -4.80 2.76
N VAL A 34 4.46 -4.80 2.74
CA VAL A 34 5.25 -4.52 1.53
C VAL A 34 4.97 -5.54 0.42
N ILE A 35 4.95 -6.83 0.76
CA ILE A 35 4.65 -7.90 -0.19
C ILE A 35 3.22 -7.76 -0.73
N MET A 36 2.24 -7.51 0.15
CA MET A 36 0.84 -7.30 -0.23
C MET A 36 0.69 -6.11 -1.18
N ALA A 37 1.30 -4.97 -0.86
CA ALA A 37 1.27 -3.77 -1.71
C ALA A 37 1.92 -4.00 -3.08
N ALA A 38 2.99 -4.79 -3.14
CA ALA A 38 3.65 -5.15 -4.40
C ALA A 38 2.75 -6.06 -5.25
N ILE A 39 2.15 -7.09 -4.65
CA ILE A 39 1.24 -8.01 -5.36
C ILE A 39 -0.01 -7.24 -5.83
N ASP A 40 -0.55 -6.33 -5.02
CA ASP A 40 -1.71 -5.51 -5.41
C ASP A 40 -1.39 -4.63 -6.62
N TYR A 41 -0.24 -3.96 -6.61
CA TYR A 41 0.15 -3.15 -7.75
C TYR A 41 0.32 -3.99 -9.03
N ILE A 42 1.00 -5.14 -8.93
CA ILE A 42 1.19 -6.05 -10.07
C ILE A 42 -0.16 -6.54 -10.59
N THR A 43 -1.04 -7.02 -9.72
CA THR A 43 -2.37 -7.50 -10.12
C THR A 43 -3.24 -6.38 -10.70
N GLY A 44 -3.16 -5.16 -10.18
CA GLY A 44 -3.86 -4.00 -10.72
C GLY A 44 -3.38 -3.64 -12.14
N VAL A 45 -2.07 -3.70 -12.38
CA VAL A 45 -1.50 -3.52 -13.73
C VAL A 45 -1.96 -4.64 -14.68
N LEU A 46 -1.91 -5.90 -14.23
CA LEU A 46 -2.38 -7.04 -15.03
C LEU A 46 -3.87 -6.93 -15.36
N ALA A 47 -4.72 -6.59 -14.39
CA ALA A 47 -6.15 -6.41 -14.58
C ALA A 47 -6.45 -5.26 -15.57
N ALA A 48 -5.74 -4.14 -15.47
CA ALA A 48 -5.87 -3.05 -16.43
C ALA A 48 -5.39 -3.46 -17.84
N GLY A 49 -4.33 -4.26 -17.93
CA GLY A 49 -3.85 -4.84 -19.20
C GLY A 49 -4.85 -5.79 -19.84
N TYR A 50 -5.46 -6.67 -19.04
CA TYR A 50 -6.46 -7.63 -19.50
C TYR A 50 -7.67 -6.95 -20.16
N HIS A 51 -8.06 -5.76 -19.69
CA HIS A 51 -9.17 -4.97 -20.25
C HIS A 51 -8.74 -3.91 -21.28
N GLY A 52 -7.46 -3.82 -21.63
CA GLY A 52 -6.97 -2.78 -22.54
C GLY A 52 -7.04 -1.35 -21.96
N GLU A 53 -7.15 -1.21 -20.63
CA GLU A 53 -7.32 0.06 -19.91
C GLU A 53 -6.01 0.62 -19.34
N LEU A 54 -4.85 0.12 -19.80
CA LEU A 54 -3.55 0.57 -19.32
C LEU A 54 -3.35 2.07 -19.58
N LYS A 55 -3.43 2.86 -18.51
CA LYS A 55 -3.16 4.30 -18.52
C LYS A 55 -2.12 4.62 -17.46
N SER A 56 -1.00 5.20 -17.87
CA SER A 56 0.10 5.59 -16.96
C SER A 56 -0.39 6.45 -15.78
N LYS A 57 -1.34 7.37 -16.03
CA LYS A 57 -1.96 8.20 -14.98
C LYS A 57 -2.66 7.38 -13.89
N VAL A 58 -3.29 6.26 -14.25
CA VAL A 58 -3.96 5.36 -13.31
C VAL A 58 -2.92 4.60 -12.49
N GLY A 59 -1.87 4.07 -13.14
CA GLY A 59 -0.76 3.40 -12.46
C GLY A 59 -0.02 4.31 -11.48
N PHE A 60 0.23 5.57 -11.87
CA PHE A 60 0.85 6.57 -10.99
C PHE A 60 -0.03 6.89 -9.78
N LYS A 61 -1.35 7.03 -9.96
CA LYS A 61 -2.29 7.20 -8.83
C LYS A 61 -2.22 6.01 -7.86
N GLY A 62 -2.08 4.79 -8.39
CA GLY A 62 -1.87 3.58 -7.59
C GLY A 62 -0.61 3.67 -6.72
N ILE A 63 0.54 3.97 -7.32
CA ILE A 63 1.80 4.13 -6.58
C ILE A 63 1.73 5.24 -5.54
N ALA A 64 1.15 6.39 -5.89
CA ALA A 64 0.98 7.50 -4.95
C ALA A 64 0.18 7.09 -3.71
N LYS A 65 -0.90 6.31 -3.88
CA LYS A 65 -1.67 5.77 -2.74
C LYS A 65 -0.80 4.86 -1.85
N LYS A 66 0.04 4.00 -2.42
CA LYS A 66 0.95 3.13 -1.64
C LYS A 66 2.02 3.93 -0.89
N VAL A 67 2.57 4.98 -1.50
CA VAL A 67 3.52 5.88 -0.82
C VAL A 67 2.87 6.52 0.40
N VAL A 68 1.68 7.09 0.25
CA VAL A 68 0.93 7.71 1.37
C VAL A 68 0.64 6.69 2.48
N LEU A 69 0.27 5.48 2.11
CA LEU A 69 0.05 4.37 3.05
C LEU A 69 1.30 4.12 3.92
N PHE A 70 2.50 4.00 3.33
CA PHE A 70 3.72 3.81 4.11
C PHE A 70 4.10 5.06 4.93
N LEU A 71 3.81 6.27 4.45
CA LEU A 71 3.97 7.48 5.26
C LEU A 71 3.09 7.46 6.50
N LEU A 72 1.84 6.97 6.40
CA LEU A 72 0.94 6.83 7.55
C LEU A 72 1.45 5.79 8.55
N VAL A 73 2.05 4.69 8.09
CA VAL A 73 2.73 3.72 8.97
C VAL A 73 3.90 4.38 9.71
N GLY A 74 4.67 5.23 9.03
CA GLY A 74 5.74 6.00 9.67
C GLY A 74 5.21 6.97 10.73
N VAL A 75 4.13 7.70 10.43
CA VAL A 75 3.45 8.57 11.41
C VAL A 75 2.98 7.77 12.62
N ALA A 76 2.34 6.61 12.41
CA ALA A 76 1.90 5.73 13.49
C ALA A 76 3.07 5.26 14.38
N THR A 77 4.22 4.98 13.78
CA THR A 77 5.47 4.65 14.52
C THR A 77 5.92 5.80 15.42
N GLN A 78 5.90 7.03 14.90
CA GLN A 78 6.29 8.21 15.69
C GLN A 78 5.30 8.46 16.83
N LEU A 79 4.00 8.22 16.60
CA LEU A 79 2.98 8.28 17.64
C LEU A 79 3.22 7.23 18.73
N ASP A 80 3.55 5.99 18.37
CA ASP A 80 3.88 4.96 19.36
C ASP A 80 5.08 5.36 20.23
N THR A 81 6.08 5.99 19.61
CA THR A 81 7.27 6.48 20.31
C THR A 81 6.92 7.62 21.27
N ALA A 82 6.05 8.54 20.84
CA ALA A 82 5.62 9.68 21.66
C ALA A 82 4.71 9.26 22.83
N LEU A 83 3.86 8.25 22.62
CA LEU A 83 2.86 7.79 23.58
C LEU A 83 3.33 6.63 24.46
N GLY A 84 4.44 5.96 24.09
CA GLY A 84 4.94 4.78 24.79
C GLY A 84 4.05 3.54 24.61
N SER A 85 3.31 3.44 23.50
CA SER A 85 2.32 2.38 23.26
C SER A 85 2.89 1.08 22.68
N ASN A 86 4.21 0.87 22.76
CA ASN A 86 4.89 -0.37 22.37
C ASN A 86 4.47 -0.91 20.98
N SER A 87 4.44 -0.04 19.96
CA SER A 87 4.07 -0.38 18.57
C SER A 87 2.59 -0.66 18.30
N ALA A 88 1.69 -0.53 19.28
CA ALA A 88 0.28 -0.88 19.11
C ALA A 88 -0.40 -0.08 17.97
N ILE A 89 -0.07 1.20 17.82
CA ILE A 89 -0.67 2.07 16.79
C ILE A 89 -0.12 1.71 15.41
N ARG A 90 1.20 1.47 15.30
CA ARG A 90 1.87 1.02 14.09
C ARG A 90 1.29 -0.31 13.62
N GLU A 91 1.18 -1.30 14.50
CA GLU A 91 0.64 -2.61 14.16
C GLU A 91 -0.81 -2.53 13.71
N ALA A 92 -1.66 -1.80 14.43
CA ALA A 92 -3.04 -1.58 14.02
C ALA A 92 -3.15 -0.91 12.64
N THR A 93 -2.28 0.07 12.37
CA THR A 93 -2.20 0.76 11.07
C THR A 93 -1.75 -0.20 9.97
N ILE A 94 -0.74 -1.02 10.21
CA ILE A 94 -0.26 -2.03 9.27
C ILE A 94 -1.37 -3.05 8.96
N PHE A 95 -2.05 -3.60 9.97
CA PHE A 95 -3.14 -4.56 9.77
C PHE A 95 -4.32 -3.94 9.02
N PHE A 96 -4.68 -2.70 9.33
CA PHE A 96 -5.69 -1.96 8.57
C PHE A 96 -5.32 -1.89 7.08
N PHE A 97 -4.07 -1.56 6.78
CA PHE A 97 -3.61 -1.49 5.41
C PHE A 97 -3.46 -2.84 4.73
N ILE A 98 -3.05 -3.90 5.43
CA ILE A 98 -3.10 -5.28 4.89
C ILE A 98 -4.53 -5.63 4.46
N GLY A 99 -5.54 -5.26 5.25
CA GLY A 99 -6.95 -5.43 4.89
C GLY A 99 -7.35 -4.65 3.64
N ASN A 100 -6.90 -3.40 3.50
CA ASN A 100 -7.14 -2.58 2.31
C ASN A 100 -6.47 -3.17 1.05
N GLU A 101 -5.23 -3.64 1.18
CA GLU A 101 -4.51 -4.31 0.09
C GLU A 101 -5.20 -5.61 -0.31
N LEU A 102 -5.68 -6.40 0.65
CA LEU A 102 -6.47 -7.60 0.37
C LEU A 102 -7.76 -7.28 -0.38
N LEU A 103 -8.48 -6.23 0.02
CA LEU A 103 -9.70 -5.78 -0.67
C LEU A 103 -9.40 -5.40 -2.13
N SER A 104 -8.36 -4.60 -2.37
CA SER A 104 -7.93 -4.19 -3.71
C SER A 104 -7.49 -5.39 -4.58
N LEU A 105 -6.81 -6.37 -3.96
CA LEU A 105 -6.44 -7.61 -4.63
C LEU A 105 -7.64 -8.43 -5.09
N LEU A 106 -8.67 -8.56 -4.23
CA LEU A 106 -9.91 -9.25 -4.57
C LEU A 106 -10.66 -8.51 -5.69
N GLU A 107 -10.69 -7.19 -5.67
CA GLU A 107 -11.23 -6.39 -6.78
C GLU A 107 -10.51 -6.70 -8.10
N ASN A 108 -9.17 -6.68 -8.11
CA ASN A 108 -8.37 -6.97 -9.30
C ASN A 108 -8.59 -8.42 -9.79
N ALA A 109 -8.66 -9.39 -8.89
CA ALA A 109 -8.95 -10.79 -9.22
C ALA A 109 -10.33 -10.94 -9.87
N GLY A 110 -11.37 -10.32 -9.28
CA GLY A 110 -12.72 -10.33 -9.84
C GLY A 110 -12.79 -9.66 -11.21
N ARG A 111 -12.06 -8.55 -11.42
CA ARG A 111 -11.94 -7.90 -12.73
C ARG A 111 -11.31 -8.83 -13.77
N MET A 112 -10.38 -9.70 -13.39
CA MET A 112 -9.77 -10.68 -14.29
C MET A 112 -10.65 -11.93 -14.52
N GLY A 113 -11.86 -11.99 -13.95
CA GLY A 113 -12.79 -13.12 -14.10
C GLY A 113 -12.47 -14.31 -13.20
N ILE A 114 -11.62 -14.14 -12.18
CA ILE A 114 -11.37 -15.19 -11.19
C ILE A 114 -12.64 -15.36 -10.34
N PRO A 115 -13.22 -16.57 -10.25
CA PRO A 115 -14.45 -16.78 -9.50
C PRO A 115 -14.17 -16.60 -8.01
N LEU A 116 -14.80 -15.60 -7.40
CA LEU A 116 -14.74 -15.34 -5.97
C LEU A 116 -16.00 -15.89 -5.27
N PRO A 117 -15.87 -16.50 -4.08
CA PRO A 117 -17.02 -16.83 -3.23
C PRO A 117 -17.89 -15.60 -2.97
N SER A 118 -19.22 -15.81 -2.87
CA SER A 118 -20.19 -14.74 -2.65
C SER A 118 -19.88 -13.86 -1.43
N VAL A 119 -19.33 -14.45 -0.37
CA VAL A 119 -18.89 -13.72 0.83
C VAL A 119 -17.82 -12.67 0.50
N LEU A 120 -16.83 -13.02 -0.33
CA LEU A 120 -15.77 -12.09 -0.73
C LEU A 120 -16.29 -11.03 -1.69
N THR A 121 -17.13 -11.41 -2.66
CA THR A 121 -17.75 -10.47 -3.60
C THR A 121 -18.60 -9.43 -2.86
N ASN A 122 -19.42 -9.86 -1.90
CA ASN A 122 -20.25 -8.97 -1.09
C ASN A 122 -19.39 -8.03 -0.23
N ALA A 123 -18.33 -8.54 0.39
CA ALA A 123 -17.40 -7.71 1.16
C ALA A 123 -16.74 -6.65 0.28
N VAL A 124 -16.35 -7.03 -0.94
CA VAL A 124 -15.78 -6.10 -1.93
C VAL A 124 -16.77 -5.01 -2.31
N GLU A 125 -18.01 -5.36 -2.63
CA GLU A 125 -19.04 -4.40 -3.03
C GLU A 125 -19.38 -3.40 -1.91
N ILE A 126 -19.53 -3.89 -0.67
CA ILE A 126 -19.88 -3.05 0.48
C ILE A 126 -18.73 -2.10 0.86
N LEU A 127 -17.50 -2.62 0.89
CA LEU A 127 -16.34 -1.85 1.36
C LEU A 127 -15.77 -0.96 0.25
N GLY A 128 -15.61 -1.49 -0.96
CA GLY A 128 -15.14 -0.75 -2.13
C GLY A 128 -16.17 0.30 -2.61
N GLY A 129 -17.47 0.01 -2.47
CA GLY A 129 -18.54 0.95 -2.77
C GLY A 129 -18.51 2.21 -1.91
N LYS A 130 -18.16 2.07 -0.62
CA LYS A 130 -17.99 3.20 0.31
C LYS A 130 -16.79 4.07 -0.05
N GLN A 131 -15.64 3.46 -0.39
CA GLN A 131 -14.44 4.20 -0.79
C GLN A 131 -14.68 5.07 -2.05
N LYS A 132 -15.40 4.55 -3.05
CA LYS A 132 -15.72 5.30 -4.29
C LYS A 132 -16.64 6.51 -4.04
N GLN A 133 -17.50 6.46 -3.02
CA GLN A 133 -18.34 7.60 -2.63
C GLN A 133 -17.55 8.68 -1.89
N GLU A 134 -16.54 8.31 -1.11
CA GLU A 134 -15.63 9.25 -0.45
C GLU A 134 -14.69 9.93 -1.45
N ASP A 135 -14.09 9.19 -2.39
CA ASP A 135 -13.26 9.74 -3.47
C ASP A 135 -14.04 10.79 -4.29
N LYS A 136 -15.34 10.55 -4.58
CA LYS A 136 -16.20 11.50 -5.32
C LYS A 136 -16.57 12.77 -4.54
N LYS A 137 -16.57 12.74 -3.19
CA LYS A 137 -16.80 13.95 -2.39
C LYS A 137 -15.55 14.85 -2.32
N GLY A 138 -14.36 14.26 -2.46
CA GLY A 138 -13.09 15.01 -2.48
C GLY A 138 -12.80 15.74 -3.79
N ASP A 139 -13.30 15.24 -4.93
CA ASP A 139 -13.09 15.84 -6.26
C ASP A 139 -14.05 17.02 -6.58
N VAL A 140 -14.98 17.37 -5.67
CA VAL A 140 -15.98 18.46 -5.85
C VAL A 140 -15.64 19.72 -5.03
N GLN A 141 -14.41 19.84 -4.51
CA GLN A 141 -13.91 21.06 -3.87
C GLN A 141 -12.77 21.70 -4.65
#